data_AF-A0A260ZZV5-F1
#
_entry.id   AF-A0A260ZZV5-F1
#
_cell.length_a   1.000
_cell.length_b   1.000
_cell.length_c   1.000
_cell.angle_alpha   90.00
_cell.angle_beta   90.00
_cell.angle_gamma   90.00
#
_symmetry.space_group_name_H-M   'P 1'
#
loop_
_entity.id
_entity.type
_entity.pdbx_description
1 polymer ?
#
loop_
_entity_poly.entity_id
_entity_poly.type
_entity_poly.pdbx_seq_one_letter_code
_entity_poly.pdbx_strand_id
1 'polypeptide(L)' 'MSTAVKEFLLTHVFENISTLKENERFYSPVVDHFNVPWRIGCVRAGGFFGLYVFCEKPKDFGEWAINTVVTVELISATGR' A
#
# COMPACT_ATOMS: atom_id res chain seq x y z
N MET A 1 16.84 -10.18 -25.93
CA MET A 1 15.87 -10.87 -25.06
C MET A 1 15.08 -9.79 -24.32
N SER A 2 13.76 -9.72 -24.48
CA SER A 2 12.94 -8.79 -23.71
C SER A 2 12.81 -9.32 -22.28
N THR A 3 13.43 -8.65 -21.32
CA THR A 3 13.14 -8.87 -19.91
C THR A 3 11.69 -8.47 -19.64
N ALA A 4 10.88 -9.41 -19.15
CA ALA A 4 9.52 -9.10 -18.71
C ALA A 4 9.58 -8.03 -17.61
N VAL A 5 8.76 -6.99 -17.75
CA VAL A 5 8.64 -5.92 -16.75
C VAL A 5 8.05 -6.52 -15.47
N LYS A 6 8.72 -6.30 -14.33
CA LYS A 6 8.23 -6.72 -13.01
C LYS A 6 7.35 -5.62 -12.42
N GLU A 7 6.12 -5.55 -12.90
CA GLU A 7 5.08 -4.63 -12.43
C GLU A 7 3.88 -5.41 -11.89
N PHE A 8 3.14 -4.79 -10.98
CA PHE A 8 1.92 -5.36 -10.40
C PHE A 8 1.04 -4.22 -9.88
N LEU A 9 -0.24 -4.52 -9.71
CA LEU A 9 -1.24 -3.59 -9.19
C LEU A 9 -1.70 -4.07 -7.80
N LEU A 10 -1.70 -3.16 -6.83
CA LEU A 10 -2.36 -3.36 -5.54
C LEU A 10 -3.64 -2.53 -5.52
N THR A 11 -4.79 -3.18 -5.31
CA THR A 11 -6.09 -2.51 -5.20
C THR A 11 -6.76 -2.85 -3.87
N HIS A 12 -7.32 -1.85 -3.20
CA HIS A 12 -8.12 -2.07 -2.00
C HIS A 12 -9.20 -1.01 -1.86
N VAL A 13 -10.40 -1.43 -1.45
CA VAL A 13 -11.51 -0.53 -1.11
C VAL A 13 -11.52 -0.33 0.39
N PHE A 14 -11.24 0.89 0.83
CA PHE A 14 -11.31 1.27 2.25
C PHE A 14 -12.74 1.69 2.58
N GLU A 15 -13.45 0.84 3.32
CA GLU A 15 -14.80 1.15 3.82
C GLU A 15 -14.73 2.06 5.05
N ASN A 16 -15.78 2.84 5.27
CA ASN A 16 -15.95 3.68 6.48
C ASN A 16 -14.81 4.66 6.74
N ILE A 17 -14.11 5.12 5.70
CA ILE A 17 -12.95 6.02 5.81
C ILE A 17 -13.27 7.34 6.51
N SER A 18 -14.53 7.79 6.44
CA SER A 18 -15.03 8.98 7.13
C SER A 18 -15.06 8.82 8.65
N THR A 19 -15.10 7.59 9.15
CA THR A 19 -15.10 7.27 10.59
C THR A 19 -13.69 7.09 11.15
N LEU A 20 -12.66 7.15 10.29
CA LEU A 20 -11.27 6.99 10.68
C LEU A 20 -10.88 8.06 11.70
N LYS A 21 -10.46 7.61 12.89
CA LYS A 21 -10.01 8.51 13.95
C LYS A 21 -8.61 9.00 13.66
N GLU A 22 -8.28 10.14 14.27
CA GLU A 22 -6.94 10.70 14.22
C GLU A 22 -5.90 9.67 14.72
N ASN A 23 -4.82 9.49 13.96
CA ASN A 23 -3.76 8.50 14.11
C ASN A 23 -4.18 7.02 13.94
N GLU A 24 -5.41 6.74 13.52
CA GLU A 24 -5.89 5.37 13.34
C GLU A 24 -5.37 4.73 12.04
N ARG A 25 -4.81 3.53 12.23
CA ARG A 25 -4.22 2.59 11.27
C ARG A 25 -5.24 1.71 10.54
N PHE A 26 -5.53 1.87 9.24
CA PHE A 26 -6.21 0.82 8.47
C PHE A 26 -5.30 0.24 7.40
N TYR A 27 -5.47 -1.06 7.15
CA TYR A 27 -4.60 -1.79 6.25
C TYR A 27 -5.37 -2.83 5.44
N SER A 28 -4.98 -2.98 4.19
CA SER A 28 -5.43 -4.08 3.35
C SER A 28 -4.85 -5.41 3.86
N PRO A 29 -5.40 -6.54 3.39
CA PRO A 29 -4.70 -7.82 3.43
C PRO A 29 -3.30 -7.72 2.81
N VAL A 30 -2.43 -8.62 3.24
CA VAL A 30 -1.10 -8.80 2.64
C VAL A 30 -1.23 -9.65 1.39
N VAL A 31 -0.55 -9.23 0.32
CA VAL A 31 -0.49 -9.95 -0.97
C VAL A 31 0.96 -10.10 -1.38
N ASP A 32 1.36 -11.33 -1.73
CA ASP A 32 2.71 -11.62 -2.19
C ASP A 32 2.88 -11.33 -3.69
N HIS A 33 3.86 -10.49 -4.01
CA HIS A 33 4.31 -10.25 -5.38
C HIS A 33 5.84 -10.28 -5.43
N PHE A 34 6.39 -11.07 -6.34
CA PHE A 34 7.84 -11.25 -6.51
C PHE A 34 8.57 -11.70 -5.22
N ASN A 35 7.92 -12.57 -4.44
CA ASN A 35 8.42 -13.09 -3.15
C ASN A 35 8.65 -11.99 -2.11
N VAL A 36 7.86 -10.93 -2.22
CA VAL A 36 7.78 -9.83 -1.28
C VAL A 36 6.32 -9.68 -0.88
N PRO A 37 6.00 -9.72 0.42
CA PRO A 37 4.67 -9.45 0.91
C PRO A 37 4.42 -7.94 0.92
N TRP A 38 3.35 -7.51 0.28
CA TRP A 38 2.96 -6.10 0.16
C TRP A 38 1.59 -5.86 0.78
N ARG A 39 1.34 -4.64 1.25
CA ARG A 39 -0.02 -4.17 1.56
C ARG A 39 -0.16 -2.66 1.44
N ILE A 40 -1.39 -2.20 1.31
CA ILE A 40 -1.74 -0.78 1.33
C ILE A 40 -2.21 -0.44 2.74
N GLY A 41 -1.82 0.71 3.27
CA GLY A 41 -2.39 1.23 4.50
C GLY A 41 -2.77 2.71 4.38
N CYS A 42 -3.77 3.11 5.15
CA CYS A 42 -4.20 4.49 5.23
C CYS A 42 -4.30 4.97 6.68
N VAL A 43 -4.14 6.27 6.89
CA VAL A 43 -4.20 6.92 8.20
C VAL A 43 -4.88 8.28 8.07
N ARG A 44 -5.54 8.71 9.13
CA ARG A 44 -5.86 10.12 9.33
C ARG A 44 -4.81 10.74 10.24
N ALA A 45 -4.04 11.70 9.75
CA ALA A 45 -2.97 12.32 10.52
C ALA A 45 -2.86 13.82 10.20
N GLY A 46 -2.84 14.66 11.23
CA GLY A 46 -2.86 16.12 11.12
C GLY A 46 -4.09 16.67 10.41
N GLY A 47 -5.23 15.95 10.45
CA GLY A 47 -6.41 16.31 9.65
C GLY A 47 -6.31 15.97 8.16
N PHE A 48 -5.22 15.34 7.71
CA PHE A 48 -5.04 14.86 6.35
C PHE A 48 -5.28 13.36 6.23
N PHE A 49 -5.55 12.90 5.02
CA PHE A 49 -5.57 11.49 4.66
C PHE A 49 -4.21 11.07 4.11
N GLY A 50 -3.55 10.14 4.78
CA GLY A 50 -2.29 9.55 4.35
C GLY A 50 -2.51 8.17 3.74
N LEU A 51 -1.78 7.86 2.67
CA LEU A 51 -1.80 6.57 1.98
C LEU A 51 -0.36 6.06 1.85
N TYR A 52 -0.16 4.77 2.12
CA TYR A 52 1.15 4.14 2.16
C TYR A 52 1.10 2.78 1.46
N VAL A 53 2.22 2.43 0.80
CA VAL A 53 2.52 1.06 0.40
C VAL A 53 3.57 0.51 1.35
N PHE A 54 3.26 -0.62 1.96
CA PHE A 54 4.14 -1.33 2.89
C PHE A 54 4.73 -2.56 2.20
N CYS A 55 6.03 -2.75 2.43
CA CYS A 55 6.69 -4.03 2.26
C CYS A 55 6.77 -4.69 3.64
N GLU A 56 6.08 -5.82 3.81
CA GLU A 56 6.02 -6.57 5.07
C GLU A 56 7.12 -7.65 5.12
N LYS A 57 8.12 -7.57 4.24
CA LYS A 57 9.22 -8.55 4.22
C LYS A 57 9.96 -8.45 5.57
N PRO A 58 10.16 -9.56 6.28
CA PRO A 58 10.79 -9.53 7.59
C PRO A 58 12.22 -8.97 7.54
N LYS A 59 12.58 -8.17 8.55
CA LYS A 59 13.90 -7.52 8.65
C LYS A 59 15.03 -8.48 9.04
N ASP A 60 14.67 -9.61 9.63
CA ASP A 60 15.56 -10.70 10.03
C ASP A 60 16.02 -11.57 8.84
N PHE A 61 15.53 -11.30 7.62
CA PHE A 61 15.97 -11.97 6.39
C PHE A 61 17.35 -11.54 5.87
N GLY A 62 18.19 -10.94 6.73
CA GLY A 62 19.49 -10.37 6.38
C GLY A 62 19.40 -8.98 5.74
N GLU A 63 20.49 -8.53 5.14
CA GLU A 63 20.54 -7.25 4.43
C GLU A 63 19.81 -7.35 3.09
N TRP A 64 18.74 -6.59 2.94
CA TRP A 64 18.02 -6.50 1.69
C TRP A 64 17.45 -5.09 1.50
N ALA A 65 17.26 -4.72 0.23
CA ALA A 65 16.57 -3.50 -0.16
C ALA A 65 15.71 -3.79 -1.39
N ILE A 66 14.61 -3.04 -1.53
CA ILE A 66 13.79 -3.06 -2.72
C ILE A 66 13.83 -1.66 -3.32
N ASN A 67 14.19 -1.58 -4.60
CA ASN A 67 14.06 -0.37 -5.39
C ASN A 67 12.84 -0.52 -6.29
N THR A 68 11.87 0.39 -6.15
CA THR A 68 10.63 0.38 -6.92
C THR A 68 10.11 1.79 -7.11
N VAL A 69 9.31 1.99 -8.16
CA VAL A 69 8.55 3.21 -8.39
C VAL A 69 7.10 2.91 -8.02
N VAL A 70 6.51 3.77 -7.20
CA VAL A 70 5.12 3.65 -6.78
C VAL A 70 4.31 4.79 -7.37
N THR A 71 3.30 4.44 -8.15
CA THR A 71 2.24 5.37 -8.57
C THR A 71 1.02 5.06 -7.73
N VAL A 72 0.41 6.11 -7.17
CA VAL A 72 -0.74 5.98 -6.28
C VAL A 72 -1.92 6.74 -6.86
N GLU A 73 -3.05 6.05 -6.97
CA GLU A 73 -4.31 6.65 -7.43
C GLU A 73 -5.37 6.47 -6.33
N LEU A 74 -5.97 7.57 -5.91
CA LEU A 74 -7.12 7.57 -5.01
C LEU A 74 -8.38 7.80 -5.84
N ILE A 75 -9.21 6.76 -5.93
CA ILE A 75 -10.44 6.80 -6.72
C ILE A 75 -11.63 6.90 -5.76
N SER A 76 -12.37 8.00 -5.86
CA SER A 76 -13.66 8.15 -5.20
C SER A 76 -14.68 7.24 -5.89
N ALA A 77 -15.32 6.32 -5.15
CA ALA A 77 -16.35 5.44 -5.71
C ALA A 77 -17.54 6.22 -6.32
N THR A 78 -17.70 7.49 -5.93
CA THR A 78 -18.76 8.39 -6.41
C THR A 78 -18.27 9.44 -7.42
N GLY A 79 -16.96 9.44 -7.77
CA GLY A 79 -16.39 10.32 -8.80
C GLY A 79 -16.47 11.83 -8.53
N ARG A 80 -16.82 12.24 -7.30
CA ARG A 80 -16.80 13.62 -6.82
C ARG A 80 -15.66 13.84 -5.85
#